data_AF-A0A538A4T6-F1
#
_entry.id   AF-A0A538A4T6-F1
#
_cell.length_a   1.000
_cell.length_b   1.000
_cell.length_c   1.000
_cell.angle_alpha   90.00
_cell.angle_beta   90.00
_cell.angle_gamma   90.00
#
_symmetry.space_group_name_H-M   'P 1'
#
loop_
_entity.id
_entity.type
_entity.pdbx_description
1 polymer ?
#
loop_
_entity_poly.entity_id
_entity_poly.type
_entity_poly.pdbx_seq_one_letter_code
_entity_poly.pdbx_strand_id
1 'polypeptide(L)'
;MSGAASRRRWSFGHSGGVDYTPRALLRYGACIEARRQRRRGTSRNGIRTRVPDQEVAEVQNARFSIALRGYDRDEVDRYMSRVNQMLAELQITAAPESAIKYALEKVSRDTRSTVEEAQREAEDITRDSRAKAHDRLEEAAKEAEQLREAAEREARKLREAAARETHGTRAAAETRIRELEAEVQAMAEQRDRAVKELEELARSVAELVNAQGRDGSASPEPAKADVAG
;
A
#
# COMPACT_ATOMS: atom_id res chain seq x y z
N MET A 1 -21.25 41.34 -33.39
CA MET A 1 -21.07 39.91 -33.73
C MET A 1 -19.85 39.41 -32.94
N SER A 2 -19.95 39.24 -31.62
CA SER A 2 -20.34 38.03 -30.88
C SER A 2 -19.79 36.72 -31.46
N GLY A 3 -18.72 36.20 -30.83
CA GLY A 3 -18.12 34.90 -31.08
C GLY A 3 -17.35 34.46 -29.83
N ALA A 4 -18.02 33.67 -28.99
CA ALA A 4 -17.55 33.20 -27.70
C ALA A 4 -16.51 32.08 -27.85
N ALA A 5 -15.41 32.15 -27.11
CA ALA A 5 -14.48 31.04 -26.90
C ALA A 5 -14.26 30.83 -25.40
N SER A 6 -14.95 29.81 -24.91
CA SER A 6 -14.87 29.27 -23.55
C SER A 6 -13.47 28.75 -23.24
N ARG A 7 -12.81 29.30 -22.22
CA ARG A 7 -11.66 28.66 -21.54
C ARG A 7 -12.03 28.46 -20.09
N ARG A 8 -12.36 27.21 -19.74
CA ARG A 8 -12.53 26.75 -18.37
C ARG A 8 -11.18 26.76 -17.68
N ARG A 9 -11.03 27.67 -16.72
CA ARG A 9 -9.97 27.72 -15.71
C ARG A 9 -10.20 26.58 -14.72
N TRP A 10 -9.34 25.57 -14.71
CA TRP A 10 -9.27 24.59 -13.63
C TRP A 10 -8.33 25.14 -12.56
N SER A 11 -8.89 25.54 -11.42
CA SER A 11 -8.14 25.91 -10.23
C SER A 11 -7.89 24.63 -9.43
N PHE A 12 -6.66 24.13 -9.45
CA PHE A 12 -6.18 23.12 -8.51
C PHE A 12 -5.94 23.80 -7.16
N GLY A 13 -6.75 23.43 -6.17
CA GLY A 13 -6.56 23.79 -4.78
C GLY A 13 -7.20 22.71 -3.93
N HIS A 14 -6.45 21.67 -3.57
CA HIS A 14 -6.81 20.69 -2.55
C HIS A 14 -5.55 20.34 -1.76
N SER A 15 -5.30 21.17 -0.74
CA SER A 15 -4.54 20.81 0.45
C SER A 15 -5.40 19.84 1.27
N GLY A 16 -5.13 18.54 1.16
CA GLY A 16 -5.73 17.50 1.99
C GLY A 16 -5.12 17.49 3.39
N GLY A 17 -5.41 18.51 4.19
CA GLY A 17 -5.22 18.48 5.64
C GLY A 17 -6.36 17.68 6.24
N VAL A 18 -6.06 16.47 6.72
CA VAL A 18 -7.03 15.65 7.47
C VAL A 18 -7.18 16.27 8.85
N ASP A 19 -8.19 17.13 9.01
CA ASP A 19 -8.61 17.64 10.30
C ASP A 19 -9.17 16.48 11.15
N TYR A 20 -8.32 15.98 12.05
CA TYR A 20 -8.68 15.01 13.07
C TYR A 20 -9.53 15.72 14.14
N THR A 21 -10.84 15.74 13.96
CA THR A 21 -11.78 16.22 14.98
C THR A 21 -12.00 15.12 16.03
N PRO A 22 -11.67 15.33 17.32
CA PRO A 22 -12.01 14.39 18.39
C PRO A 22 -13.44 14.68 18.86
N ARG A 23 -14.45 14.32 18.06
CA ARG A 23 -15.85 14.46 18.49
C ARG A 23 -16.77 13.34 18.00
N ALA A 24 -16.27 12.10 18.01
CA ALA A 24 -17.08 10.93 17.67
C ALA A 24 -16.71 9.65 18.46
N LEU A 25 -16.26 9.77 19.72
CA LEU A 25 -15.94 8.59 20.57
C LEU A 25 -16.44 8.72 22.02
N LEU A 26 -17.68 9.15 22.23
CA LEU A 26 -18.37 8.95 23.52
C LEU A 26 -19.83 8.54 23.28
N ARG A 27 -20.05 7.53 22.43
CA ARG A 27 -21.37 6.93 22.22
C ARG A 27 -21.35 5.40 22.09
N TYR A 28 -20.39 4.75 22.73
CA TYR A 28 -20.37 3.28 22.93
C TYR A 28 -19.77 2.89 24.29
N GLY A 29 -20.11 3.64 25.34
CA GLY A 29 -19.65 3.39 26.71
C GLY A 29 -20.74 3.41 27.77
N ALA A 30 -22.02 3.25 27.39
CA ALA A 30 -23.17 3.44 28.29
C ALA A 30 -24.24 2.36 28.18
N CYS A 31 -23.85 1.07 28.17
CA CYS A 31 -24.84 -0.04 28.16
C CYS A 31 -24.59 -1.18 29.16
N ILE A 32 -23.52 -1.17 29.96
CA ILE A 32 -23.24 -2.31 30.87
C ILE A 32 -23.61 -2.02 32.34
N GLU A 33 -23.73 -0.77 32.78
CA GLU A 33 -24.05 -0.49 34.20
C GLU A 33 -25.55 -0.39 34.54
N ALA A 34 -26.43 -0.19 33.56
CA ALA A 34 -27.87 -0.04 33.79
C ALA A 34 -28.61 -1.36 34.12
N ARG A 35 -27.95 -2.53 34.03
CA ARG A 35 -28.54 -3.83 34.41
C ARG A 35 -28.23 -4.26 35.85
N ARG A 36 -27.31 -3.59 36.57
CA ARG A 36 -26.94 -3.98 37.95
C ARG A 36 -27.90 -3.50 39.03
N GLN A 37 -28.79 -2.54 38.75
CA GLN A 37 -29.61 -1.88 39.79
C GLN A 37 -31.08 -2.35 39.86
N ARG A 38 -31.53 -3.32 39.04
CA ARG A 38 -32.88 -3.92 39.12
C ARG A 38 -32.93 -5.33 39.72
N ARG A 39 -31.96 -5.69 40.57
CA ARG A 39 -31.96 -6.94 41.36
C ARG A 39 -31.64 -6.74 42.84
N ARG A 40 -32.00 -5.58 43.39
CA ARG A 40 -32.02 -5.37 44.84
C ARG A 40 -33.40 -4.86 45.24
N GLY A 41 -34.13 -5.74 45.93
CA GLY A 41 -35.46 -5.50 46.45
C GLY A 41 -36.45 -6.53 45.92
N THR A 42 -36.63 -7.66 46.61
CA THR A 42 -37.65 -7.80 47.66
C THR A 42 -37.65 -9.25 48.15
N SER A 43 -37.64 -9.38 49.49
CA SER A 43 -38.00 -10.52 50.33
C SER A 43 -38.64 -11.74 49.66
N ARG A 44 -38.14 -12.93 50.02
CA ARG A 44 -38.99 -14.08 50.36
C ARG A 44 -38.19 -15.08 51.19
N ASN A 45 -38.68 -15.29 52.40
CA ASN A 45 -38.52 -16.43 53.29
C ASN A 45 -37.47 -17.47 52.88
N GLY A 46 -36.51 -17.71 53.78
CA GLY A 46 -35.78 -18.97 53.80
C GLY A 46 -36.79 -20.11 53.79
N ILE A 47 -36.89 -20.79 52.65
CA ILE A 47 -37.62 -22.04 52.52
C ILE A 47 -36.94 -22.98 53.49
N ARG A 48 -37.66 -23.45 54.52
CA ARG A 48 -37.19 -24.56 55.36
C ARG A 48 -37.03 -25.76 54.44
N THR A 49 -35.83 -25.96 53.92
CA THR A 49 -35.54 -26.92 52.83
C THR A 49 -34.81 -28.14 53.39
N ARG A 50 -35.36 -28.72 54.46
CA ARG A 50 -34.93 -30.01 55.01
C ARG A 50 -36.01 -30.51 55.97
N VAL A 51 -36.53 -31.71 55.75
CA VAL A 51 -37.26 -32.44 56.80
C VAL A 51 -36.25 -32.67 57.92
N PRO A 52 -36.48 -32.19 59.16
CA PRO A 52 -35.57 -32.43 60.27
C PRO A 52 -35.38 -33.93 60.53
N ASP A 53 -34.16 -34.38 60.80
CA ASP A 53 -33.86 -35.79 61.09
C ASP A 53 -34.72 -36.36 62.24
N GLN A 54 -35.19 -35.48 63.13
CA GLN A 54 -36.12 -35.80 64.21
C GLN A 54 -37.48 -36.27 63.69
N GLU A 55 -38.07 -35.62 62.68
CA GLU A 55 -39.38 -35.99 62.16
C GLU A 55 -39.31 -37.33 61.41
N VAL A 56 -38.21 -37.58 60.71
CA VAL A 56 -37.91 -38.88 60.07
C VAL A 56 -37.77 -39.98 61.13
N ALA A 57 -37.12 -39.70 62.26
CA ALA A 57 -37.00 -40.64 63.36
C ALA A 57 -38.34 -40.95 64.04
N GLU A 58 -39.25 -39.98 64.14
CA GLU A 58 -40.61 -40.17 64.68
C GLU A 58 -41.48 -41.07 63.80
N VAL A 59 -41.32 -40.97 62.47
CA VAL A 59 -41.99 -41.85 61.51
C VAL A 59 -41.39 -43.27 61.52
N GLN A 60 -40.08 -43.41 61.71
CA GLN A 60 -39.43 -44.73 61.78
C GLN A 60 -39.75 -45.49 63.07
N ASN A 61 -40.01 -44.78 64.18
CA ASN A 61 -40.29 -45.38 65.49
C ASN A 61 -41.80 -45.45 65.82
N ALA A 62 -42.68 -45.29 64.84
CA ALA A 62 -44.12 -45.35 65.07
C ALA A 62 -44.55 -46.76 65.52
N ARG A 63 -45.22 -46.84 66.67
CA ARG A 63 -45.88 -48.06 67.17
C ARG A 63 -47.38 -47.85 67.14
N PHE A 64 -48.10 -48.81 66.57
CA PHE A 64 -49.54 -48.76 66.40
C PHE A 64 -50.23 -49.62 67.46
N SER A 65 -51.30 -49.09 68.04
CA SER A 65 -52.14 -49.81 69.00
C SER A 65 -52.94 -50.90 68.29
N ILE A 66 -53.13 -52.06 68.94
CA ILE A 66 -53.92 -53.19 68.41
C ILE A 66 -55.34 -53.11 68.96
N ALA A 67 -56.33 -52.92 68.08
CA ALA A 67 -57.76 -53.08 68.36
C ALA A 67 -58.22 -54.52 68.05
N LEU A 68 -59.41 -54.92 68.50
CA LEU A 68 -59.92 -56.31 68.59
C LEU A 68 -59.68 -57.27 67.39
N ARG A 69 -59.33 -56.78 66.19
CA ARG A 69 -58.97 -57.59 65.01
C ARG A 69 -57.83 -57.02 64.14
N GLY A 70 -57.05 -56.03 64.60
CA GLY A 70 -55.99 -55.41 63.81
C GLY A 70 -55.46 -54.10 64.38
N TYR A 71 -54.63 -53.38 63.64
CA TYR A 71 -54.16 -52.05 64.03
C TYR A 71 -55.29 -51.01 64.03
N ASP A 72 -55.20 -50.02 64.91
CA ASP A 72 -56.09 -48.85 64.87
C ASP A 72 -55.96 -48.13 63.52
N ARG A 73 -57.04 -48.15 62.75
CA ARG A 73 -57.09 -47.58 61.42
C ARG A 73 -56.85 -46.07 61.43
N ASP A 74 -57.34 -45.36 62.45
CA ASP A 74 -57.17 -43.91 62.53
C ASP A 74 -55.73 -43.53 62.88
N GLU A 75 -55.03 -44.36 63.67
CA GLU A 75 -53.58 -44.18 63.92
C GLU A 75 -52.75 -44.43 62.65
N VAL A 76 -53.09 -45.49 61.91
CA VAL A 76 -52.41 -45.84 60.65
C VAL A 76 -52.67 -44.77 59.58
N ASP A 77 -53.89 -44.25 59.45
CA ASP A 77 -54.22 -43.24 58.43
C ASP A 77 -53.51 -41.90 58.70
N ARG A 78 -53.38 -41.49 59.98
CA ARG A 78 -52.59 -40.31 60.37
C ARG A 78 -51.09 -40.51 60.13
N TYR A 79 -50.59 -41.73 60.32
CA TYR A 79 -49.21 -42.08 60.00
C TYR A 79 -48.94 -42.04 58.49
N MET A 80 -49.78 -42.70 57.69
CA MET A 80 -49.68 -42.71 56.24
C MET A 80 -49.79 -41.29 55.67
N SER A 81 -50.66 -40.44 56.24
CA SER A 81 -50.75 -39.02 55.85
C SER A 81 -49.43 -38.26 56.12
N ARG A 82 -48.79 -38.49 57.27
CA ARG A 82 -47.48 -37.88 57.60
C ARG A 82 -46.35 -38.41 56.70
N VAL A 83 -46.32 -39.71 56.42
CA VAL A 83 -45.34 -40.32 55.50
C VAL A 83 -45.50 -39.76 54.09
N ASN A 84 -46.73 -39.68 53.60
CA ASN A 84 -47.03 -39.13 52.27
C ASN A 84 -46.67 -37.64 52.18
N GLN A 85 -46.85 -36.88 53.26
CA GLN A 85 -46.43 -35.49 53.33
C GLN A 85 -44.90 -35.34 53.29
N MET A 86 -44.15 -36.15 54.06
CA MET A 86 -42.68 -36.15 54.00
C MET A 86 -42.15 -36.60 52.64
N LEU A 87 -42.78 -37.60 52.03
CA LEU A 87 -42.41 -38.07 50.70
C LEU A 87 -42.64 -36.98 49.65
N ALA A 88 -43.75 -36.24 49.74
CA ALA A 88 -44.02 -35.11 48.86
C ALA A 88 -42.96 -34.00 49.03
N GLU A 89 -42.59 -33.65 50.27
CA GLU A 89 -41.56 -32.65 50.55
C GLU A 89 -40.16 -33.08 50.05
N LEU A 90 -39.81 -34.36 50.18
CA LEU A 90 -38.57 -34.92 49.65
C LEU A 90 -38.56 -34.99 48.11
N GLN A 91 -39.68 -35.33 47.48
CA GLN A 91 -39.79 -35.33 46.01
C GLN A 91 -39.73 -33.91 45.44
N ILE A 92 -40.28 -32.92 46.15
CA ILE A 92 -40.19 -31.50 45.78
C ILE A 92 -38.73 -31.00 45.86
N THR A 93 -37.89 -31.57 46.72
CA THR A 93 -36.51 -31.12 46.94
C THR A 93 -35.45 -31.92 46.19
N ALA A 94 -35.67 -33.21 45.89
CA ALA A 94 -34.74 -34.06 45.14
C ALA A 94 -34.80 -33.86 43.61
N ALA A 95 -35.99 -33.62 43.04
CA ALA A 95 -36.19 -33.35 41.61
C ALA A 95 -35.52 -32.06 41.06
N PRO A 96 -35.40 -30.94 41.81
CA PRO A 96 -34.72 -29.74 41.33
C PRO A 96 -33.19 -29.86 41.29
N GLU A 97 -32.54 -30.59 42.20
CA GLU A 97 -31.07 -30.71 42.19
C GLU A 97 -30.55 -31.47 40.97
N SER A 98 -31.22 -32.56 40.57
CA SER A 98 -30.88 -33.30 39.35
C SER A 98 -31.12 -32.46 38.09
N ALA A 99 -32.19 -31.66 38.07
CA ALA A 99 -32.49 -30.76 36.95
C ALA A 99 -31.44 -29.64 36.83
N ILE A 100 -30.97 -29.10 37.96
CA ILE A 100 -29.90 -28.10 38.00
C ILE A 100 -28.57 -28.71 37.50
N LYS A 101 -28.19 -29.90 37.98
CA LYS A 101 -26.97 -30.59 37.53
C LYS A 101 -27.00 -30.85 36.03
N TYR A 102 -28.12 -31.36 35.50
CA TYR A 102 -28.30 -31.58 34.07
C TYR A 102 -28.24 -30.26 33.28
N ALA A 103 -28.88 -29.20 33.77
CA ALA A 103 -28.83 -27.89 33.11
C ALA A 103 -27.41 -27.32 33.08
N LEU A 104 -26.64 -27.46 34.15
CA LEU A 104 -25.23 -27.04 34.19
C LEU A 104 -24.37 -27.88 33.23
N GLU A 105 -24.51 -29.20 33.23
CA GLU A 105 -23.78 -30.06 32.30
C GLU A 105 -24.11 -29.73 30.84
N LYS A 106 -25.39 -29.50 30.54
CA LYS A 106 -25.85 -29.07 29.22
C LYS A 106 -25.24 -27.74 28.82
N VAL A 107 -25.31 -26.72 29.69
CA VAL A 107 -24.72 -25.41 29.40
C VAL A 107 -23.20 -25.50 29.24
N SER A 108 -22.50 -26.31 30.04
CA SER A 108 -21.06 -26.53 29.89
C SER A 108 -20.72 -27.18 28.54
N ARG A 109 -21.51 -28.16 28.12
CA ARG A 109 -21.38 -28.81 26.81
C ARG A 109 -21.64 -27.83 25.67
N ASP A 110 -22.75 -27.10 25.74
CA ASP A 110 -23.13 -26.10 24.74
C ASP A 110 -22.07 -25.00 24.64
N THR A 111 -21.58 -24.50 25.77
CA THR A 111 -20.50 -23.49 25.83
C THR A 111 -19.23 -24.01 25.18
N ARG A 112 -18.83 -25.25 25.50
CA ARG A 112 -17.65 -25.88 24.89
C ARG A 112 -17.82 -26.00 23.37
N SER A 113 -18.98 -26.45 22.90
CA SER A 113 -19.28 -26.55 21.47
C SER A 113 -19.18 -25.19 20.78
N THR A 114 -19.73 -24.12 21.37
CA THR A 114 -19.65 -22.76 20.81
C THR A 114 -18.21 -22.24 20.76
N VAL A 115 -17.40 -22.50 21.79
CA VAL A 115 -15.98 -22.09 21.78
C VAL A 115 -15.20 -22.86 20.72
N GLU A 116 -15.40 -24.18 20.60
CA GLU A 116 -14.75 -25.00 19.57
C GLU A 116 -15.17 -24.56 18.15
N GLU A 117 -16.43 -24.22 17.95
CA GLU A 117 -16.94 -23.69 16.67
C GLU A 117 -16.32 -22.32 16.35
N ALA A 118 -16.30 -21.39 17.30
CA ALA A 118 -15.69 -20.08 17.14
C ALA A 118 -14.17 -20.17 16.88
N GLN A 119 -13.48 -21.12 17.50
CA GLN A 119 -12.06 -21.37 17.23
C GLN A 119 -11.83 -21.85 15.81
N ARG A 120 -12.62 -22.82 15.32
CA ARG A 120 -12.53 -23.31 13.94
C ARG A 120 -12.81 -22.19 12.94
N GLU A 121 -13.86 -21.40 13.17
CA GLU A 121 -14.17 -20.27 12.30
C GLU A 121 -13.06 -19.23 12.30
N ALA A 122 -12.47 -18.92 13.45
CA ALA A 122 -11.33 -18.00 13.54
C ALA A 122 -10.09 -18.52 12.80
N GLU A 123 -9.82 -19.82 12.87
CA GLU A 123 -8.73 -20.46 12.13
C GLU A 123 -8.97 -20.43 10.62
N ASP A 124 -10.21 -20.69 10.18
CA ASP A 124 -10.60 -20.64 8.78
C ASP A 124 -10.50 -19.21 8.24
N ILE A 125 -11.00 -18.21 8.97
CA ILE A 125 -10.84 -16.79 8.61
C ILE A 125 -9.36 -16.43 8.51
N THR A 126 -8.53 -16.90 9.44
CA THR A 126 -7.08 -16.64 9.43
C THR A 126 -6.40 -17.27 8.23
N ARG A 127 -6.75 -18.52 7.91
CA ARG A 127 -6.22 -19.26 6.76
C ARG A 127 -6.60 -18.55 5.45
N ASP A 128 -7.87 -18.22 5.28
CA ASP A 128 -8.39 -17.53 4.10
C ASP A 128 -7.77 -16.14 3.94
N SER A 129 -7.65 -15.39 5.03
CA SER A 129 -7.05 -14.06 5.01
C SER A 129 -5.58 -14.12 4.61
N ARG A 130 -4.84 -15.11 5.12
CA ARG A 130 -3.44 -15.34 4.74
C ARG A 130 -3.29 -15.75 3.29
N ALA A 131 -4.13 -16.67 2.81
CA ALA A 131 -4.13 -17.09 1.40
C ALA A 131 -4.41 -15.89 0.47
N LYS A 132 -5.48 -15.13 0.73
CA LYS A 132 -5.81 -13.93 -0.06
C LYS A 132 -4.73 -12.86 -0.02
N ALA A 133 -4.08 -12.67 1.14
CA ALA A 133 -2.97 -11.73 1.26
C ALA A 133 -1.75 -12.19 0.44
N HIS A 134 -1.44 -13.49 0.49
CA HIS A 134 -0.36 -14.08 -0.28
C HIS A 134 -0.62 -13.94 -1.80
N ASP A 135 -1.82 -14.28 -2.25
CA ASP A 135 -2.19 -14.16 -3.67
C ASP A 135 -2.03 -12.72 -4.18
N ARG A 136 -2.48 -11.73 -3.39
CA ARG A 136 -2.30 -10.32 -3.72
C ARG A 136 -0.84 -9.88 -3.74
N LEU A 137 -0.01 -10.43 -2.84
CA LEU A 137 1.43 -10.14 -2.84
C LEU A 137 2.12 -10.75 -4.06
N GLU A 138 1.77 -11.97 -4.45
CA GLU A 138 2.30 -12.58 -5.67
C GLU A 138 1.88 -11.82 -6.93
N GLU A 139 0.61 -11.42 -7.02
CA GLU A 139 0.10 -10.62 -8.14
C GLU A 139 0.84 -9.28 -8.22
N ALA A 140 0.92 -8.54 -7.11
CA ALA A 140 1.65 -7.27 -7.05
C ALA A 140 3.15 -7.43 -7.38
N ALA A 141 3.78 -8.54 -6.94
CA ALA A 141 5.17 -8.83 -7.27
C ALA A 141 5.36 -9.07 -8.77
N LYS A 142 4.49 -9.87 -9.40
CA LYS A 142 4.51 -10.12 -10.85
C LYS A 142 4.29 -8.84 -11.64
N GLU A 143 3.33 -8.01 -11.26
CA GLU A 143 3.08 -6.71 -11.89
C GLU A 143 4.28 -5.76 -11.75
N ALA A 144 4.89 -5.70 -10.57
CA ALA A 144 6.07 -4.88 -10.33
C ALA A 144 7.27 -5.32 -11.18
N GLU A 145 7.47 -6.63 -11.33
CA GLU A 145 8.51 -7.20 -12.19
C GLU A 145 8.26 -6.84 -13.66
N GLN A 146 7.04 -7.04 -14.16
CA GLN A 146 6.66 -6.67 -15.52
C GLN A 146 6.87 -5.18 -15.80
N LEU A 147 6.52 -4.31 -14.85
CA LEU A 147 6.73 -2.88 -14.96
C LEU A 147 8.22 -2.52 -15.00
N ARG A 148 9.04 -3.15 -14.14
CA ARG A 148 10.49 -2.96 -14.13
C ARG A 148 11.11 -3.37 -15.45
N GLU A 149 10.80 -4.55 -15.96
CA GLU A 149 11.32 -5.00 -17.24
C GLU A 149 10.89 -4.09 -18.40
N ALA A 150 9.63 -3.64 -18.41
CA ALA A 150 9.13 -2.71 -19.41
C ALA A 150 9.92 -1.38 -19.36
N ALA A 151 10.11 -0.82 -18.16
CA ALA A 151 10.88 0.39 -17.96
C ALA A 151 12.35 0.22 -18.39
N GLU A 152 12.97 -0.92 -18.08
CA GLU A 152 14.35 -1.23 -18.48
C GLU A 152 14.48 -1.36 -20.00
N ARG A 153 13.54 -2.05 -20.66
CA ARG A 153 13.49 -2.17 -22.12
C ARG A 153 13.38 -0.78 -22.78
N GLU A 154 12.50 0.08 -22.28
CA GLU A 154 12.34 1.44 -22.81
C GLU A 154 13.58 2.31 -22.52
N ALA A 155 14.14 2.24 -21.32
CA ALA A 155 15.37 2.96 -20.98
C ALA A 155 16.54 2.53 -21.87
N ARG A 156 16.65 1.23 -22.18
CA ARG A 156 17.66 0.70 -23.11
C ARG A 156 17.44 1.24 -24.52
N LYS A 157 16.22 1.20 -25.05
CA LYS A 157 15.91 1.76 -26.38
C LYS A 157 16.26 3.23 -26.46
N LEU A 158 15.92 4.01 -25.44
CA LEU A 158 16.22 5.44 -25.39
C LEU A 158 17.73 5.70 -25.37
N ARG A 159 18.49 4.97 -24.56
CA ARG A 159 19.96 5.06 -24.52
C ARG A 159 20.59 4.70 -25.86
N GLU A 160 20.12 3.64 -26.51
CA GLU A 160 20.63 3.22 -27.83
C GLU A 160 20.27 4.22 -28.94
N ALA A 161 19.10 4.85 -28.87
CA ALA A 161 18.71 5.91 -29.80
C ALA A 161 19.60 7.16 -29.62
N ALA A 162 19.76 7.62 -28.38
CA ALA A 162 20.61 8.76 -28.05
C ALA A 162 22.09 8.51 -28.40
N ALA A 163 22.60 7.31 -28.16
CA ALA A 163 23.96 6.93 -28.56
C ALA A 163 24.11 6.98 -30.10
N ARG A 164 23.14 6.45 -30.85
CA ARG A 164 23.18 6.52 -32.32
C ARG A 164 23.16 7.94 -32.85
N GLU A 165 22.36 8.82 -32.25
CA GLU A 165 22.30 10.24 -32.63
C GLU A 165 23.61 10.97 -32.32
N THR A 166 24.18 10.78 -31.13
CA THR A 166 25.46 11.41 -30.75
C THR A 166 26.63 10.89 -31.61
N HIS A 167 26.66 9.59 -31.94
CA HIS A 167 27.64 9.05 -32.86
C HIS A 167 27.45 9.58 -34.29
N GLY A 168 26.21 9.66 -34.78
CA GLY A 168 25.91 10.17 -36.11
C GLY A 168 26.30 11.64 -36.28
N THR A 169 25.92 12.48 -35.32
CA THR A 169 26.27 13.92 -35.31
C THR A 169 27.77 14.13 -35.22
N ARG A 170 28.48 13.35 -34.38
CA ARG A 170 29.94 13.40 -34.29
C ARG A 170 30.61 12.99 -35.60
N ALA A 171 30.18 11.89 -36.21
CA ALA A 171 30.75 11.42 -37.48
C ALA A 171 30.51 12.44 -38.61
N ALA A 172 29.34 13.08 -38.65
CA ALA A 172 29.05 14.14 -39.60
C ALA A 172 29.94 15.37 -39.39
N ALA A 173 30.13 15.80 -38.14
CA ALA A 173 31.01 16.91 -37.81
C ALA A 173 32.47 16.61 -38.18
N GLU A 174 32.97 15.42 -37.86
CA GLU A 174 34.32 14.97 -38.23
C GLU A 174 34.51 14.94 -39.76
N THR A 175 33.50 14.49 -40.50
CA THR A 175 33.52 14.52 -41.97
C THR A 175 33.59 15.96 -42.48
N ARG A 176 32.78 16.87 -41.93
CA ARG A 176 32.78 18.27 -42.35
C ARG A 176 34.10 18.98 -42.03
N ILE A 177 34.74 18.65 -40.91
CA ILE A 177 36.08 19.16 -40.58
C ILE A 177 37.09 18.73 -41.63
N ARG A 178 37.12 17.44 -42.00
CA ARG A 178 38.05 16.93 -43.04
C ARG A 178 37.81 17.59 -44.40
N GLU A 179 36.55 17.79 -44.78
CA GLU A 179 36.21 18.51 -46.02
C GLU A 179 36.74 19.95 -45.99
N LEU A 180 36.51 20.68 -44.90
CA LEU A 180 37.00 22.05 -44.73
C LEU A 180 38.54 22.13 -44.72
N GLU A 181 39.20 21.19 -44.07
CA GLU A 181 40.67 21.09 -44.09
C GLU A 181 41.20 20.88 -45.51
N ALA A 182 40.55 20.01 -46.30
CA ALA A 182 40.89 19.79 -47.70
C ALA A 182 40.62 21.03 -48.57
N GLU A 183 39.50 21.72 -48.36
CA GLU A 183 39.17 22.99 -49.04
C GLU A 183 40.22 24.07 -48.73
N VAL A 184 40.61 24.23 -47.46
CA VAL A 184 41.64 25.19 -47.04
C VAL A 184 42.99 24.86 -47.66
N GLN A 185 43.37 23.58 -47.70
CA GLN A 185 44.60 23.14 -48.34
C GLN A 185 44.60 23.44 -49.84
N ALA A 186 43.49 23.19 -50.55
CA ALA A 186 43.35 23.51 -51.96
C ALA A 186 43.44 25.04 -52.21
N MET A 187 42.83 25.87 -51.36
CA MET A 187 42.94 27.32 -51.44
C MET A 187 44.38 27.81 -51.19
N ALA A 188 45.10 27.20 -50.24
CA ALA A 188 46.49 27.53 -49.97
C ALA A 188 47.39 27.22 -51.17
N GLU A 189 47.19 26.06 -51.80
CA GLU A 189 47.92 25.70 -53.03
C GLU A 189 47.58 26.63 -54.19
N GLN A 190 46.32 27.01 -54.35
CA GLN A 190 45.89 27.96 -55.39
C GLN A 190 46.53 29.33 -55.16
N ARG A 191 46.56 29.82 -53.92
CA ARG A 191 47.24 31.06 -53.55
C ARG A 191 48.72 30.97 -53.92
N ASP A 192 49.40 29.89 -53.54
CA ASP A 192 50.84 29.74 -53.80
C ASP A 192 51.15 29.70 -55.30
N ARG A 193 50.27 29.09 -56.12
CA ARG A 193 50.37 29.16 -57.59
C ARG A 193 50.17 30.58 -58.11
N ALA A 194 49.11 31.26 -57.68
CA ALA A 194 48.83 32.63 -58.11
C ALA A 194 49.96 33.61 -57.72
N VAL A 195 50.55 33.45 -56.54
CA VAL A 195 51.71 34.25 -56.11
C VAL A 195 52.90 34.01 -57.05
N LYS A 196 53.21 32.76 -57.40
CA LYS A 196 54.28 32.44 -58.35
C LYS A 196 54.02 33.04 -59.74
N GLU A 197 52.80 32.93 -60.24
CA GLU A 197 52.40 33.54 -61.53
C GLU A 197 52.57 35.07 -61.50
N LEU A 198 52.19 35.72 -60.40
CA LEU A 198 52.39 37.17 -60.22
C LEU A 198 53.88 37.55 -60.17
N GLU A 199 54.72 36.76 -59.49
CA GLU A 199 56.18 36.97 -59.47
C GLU A 199 56.82 36.80 -60.85
N GLU A 200 56.35 35.84 -61.66
CA GLU A 200 56.79 35.64 -63.03
C GLU A 200 56.35 36.78 -63.95
N LEU A 201 55.11 37.24 -63.84
CA LEU A 201 54.61 38.42 -64.55
C LEU A 201 55.41 39.67 -64.18
N ALA A 202 55.70 39.89 -62.89
CA ALA A 202 56.52 41.01 -62.44
C ALA A 202 57.95 40.95 -63.02
N ARG A 203 58.57 39.76 -63.07
CA ARG A 203 59.86 39.55 -63.73
C ARG A 203 59.80 39.86 -65.23
N SER A 204 58.77 39.37 -65.93
CA SER A 204 58.57 39.63 -67.35
C SER A 204 58.41 41.12 -67.66
N VAL A 205 57.61 41.85 -66.86
CA VAL A 205 57.44 43.30 -67.00
C VAL A 205 58.78 44.03 -66.78
N ALA A 206 59.56 43.63 -65.76
CA ALA A 206 60.87 44.22 -65.50
C ALA A 206 61.87 43.99 -66.65
N GLU A 207 61.88 42.79 -67.25
CA GLU A 207 62.71 42.48 -68.42
C GLU A 207 62.31 43.34 -69.64
N LEU A 208 61.01 43.51 -69.89
CA LEU A 208 60.49 44.29 -71.00
C LEU A 208 60.83 45.79 -70.86
N VAL A 209 60.73 46.34 -69.64
CA VAL A 209 61.15 47.71 -69.34
C VAL A 209 62.67 47.89 -69.54
N ASN A 210 63.49 46.94 -69.08
CA ASN A 210 64.94 46.99 -69.27
C ASN A 210 65.36 46.86 -70.75
N ALA A 211 64.60 46.12 -71.57
CA ALA A 211 64.83 46.02 -73.00
C ALA A 211 64.58 47.36 -73.72
N GLN A 212 63.51 48.09 -73.37
CA GLN A 212 63.26 49.43 -73.94
C GLN A 212 64.24 50.50 -73.43
N GLY A 213 64.75 50.36 -72.21
CA GLY A 213 65.78 51.26 -71.66
C GLY A 213 67.14 51.17 -72.37
N ARG A 214 67.45 50.04 -73.02
CA ARG A 214 68.70 49.87 -73.79
C ARG A 214 68.66 50.50 -75.19
N ASP A 215 67.48 50.70 -75.79
CA ASP A 215 67.33 51.41 -77.06
C ASP A 215 67.24 52.95 -76.89
N GLY A 216 67.01 53.43 -75.67
CA GLY A 216 66.89 54.87 -75.35
C GLY A 216 68.19 55.59 -74.97
N SER A 217 69.32 54.88 -74.82
CA SER A 217 70.58 55.46 -74.32
C SER A 217 71.63 55.76 -75.39
N ALA A 218 71.23 55.98 -76.65
CA ALA A 218 72.06 56.66 -77.63
C ALA A 218 71.91 58.18 -77.44
N SER A 219 72.63 58.73 -76.46
CA SER A 219 72.73 60.18 -76.27
C SER A 219 73.56 60.77 -77.41
N PRO A 220 73.09 61.77 -78.16
CA PRO A 220 73.94 62.51 -79.09
C PRO A 220 74.83 63.49 -78.29
N GLU A 221 76.14 63.34 -78.42
CA GLU A 221 77.09 64.45 -78.29
C GLU A 221 76.64 65.55 -79.28
N PRO A 222 76.70 66.85 -78.94
CA PRO A 222 77.98 67.51 -79.13
C PRO A 222 78.29 68.77 -78.28
N ALA A 223 79.57 69.14 -78.37
CA ALA A 223 80.10 70.50 -78.48
C ALA A 223 80.28 71.33 -77.20
N LYS A 224 81.55 71.35 -76.77
CA LYS A 224 82.19 72.48 -76.09
C LYS A 224 82.11 73.75 -76.97
N ALA A 225 81.75 74.86 -76.35
CA ALA A 225 82.11 76.24 -76.72
C ALA A 225 82.21 76.98 -75.37
N ASP A 226 83.38 77.32 -74.84
CA ASP A 226 84.33 78.38 -75.22
C ASP A 226 83.72 79.75 -75.55
N VAL A 227 84.44 80.80 -75.08
CA VAL A 227 84.29 82.27 -75.27
C VAL A 227 83.40 82.96 -74.20
N ALA A 228 83.97 83.52 -73.12
CA ALA A 228 84.73 84.78 -72.96
C ALA A 228 83.86 86.05 -72.84
N GLY A 229 84.12 86.86 -71.80
CA GLY A 229 83.64 88.24 -71.66
C GLY A 229 82.91 88.52 -70.37
#